data_AF-A0A6N7GM30-F1
#
_entry.id   AF-A0A6N7GM30-F1
#
_cell.length_a   1.000
_cell.length_b   1.000
_cell.length_c   1.000
_cell.angle_alpha   90.00
_cell.angle_beta   90.00
_cell.angle_gamma   90.00
#
_symmetry.space_group_name_H-M   'P 1'
#
loop_
_entity.id
_entity.type
_entity.pdbx_description
1 polymer ?
#
loop_
_entity_poly.entity_id
_entity_poly.type
_entity_poly.pdbx_seq_one_letter_code
_entity_poly.pdbx_strand_id
1 'polypeptide(L)'
;MARWLTAPVPLGRLAAFRTLVYLFVIGDLLHFTSWVRGHADLPGELYRPLLVGRLLPFPTPTPALVYGVFAALLLAAAVAATGRLPRLAGGAVALLYLQWMLIAMSYGKVDHDRFGLLVALAVLATVGRARHGDPTRSEAAGWALRATQLAVVATYFLASWAKLRYGGLDWITSATLTWAIIRRGTVLGDALLGAPWLLIAGQAGIVAFELLSPLLFVLRERWRYAAVGFLYSFHLVSFAAITISFLPHLVAMTSFLPLERVRPVEWVRRWWRRRRSGGAGQRAGGGAAGQPVPVPGDPPVRGPGERAHRADPQ
;
A
#
# COMPACT_ATOMS: atom_id res chain seq x y z
N MET A 1 18.00 13.65 -16.32
CA MET A 1 16.79 12.86 -16.00
C MET A 1 17.09 11.41 -15.60
N ALA A 2 17.97 10.67 -16.30
CA ALA A 2 18.26 9.26 -15.99
C ALA A 2 18.61 8.98 -14.52
N ARG A 3 19.42 9.85 -13.87
CA ARG A 3 19.84 9.70 -12.45
C ARG A 3 18.69 9.72 -11.43
N TRP A 4 17.55 10.33 -11.75
CA TRP A 4 16.38 10.35 -10.84
C TRP A 4 15.61 9.03 -10.88
N LEU A 5 15.44 8.49 -12.08
CA LEU A 5 14.70 7.25 -12.32
C LEU A 5 15.40 6.06 -11.65
N THR A 6 16.73 6.03 -11.68
CA THR A 6 17.55 4.95 -11.11
C THR A 6 18.13 5.28 -9.74
N ALA A 7 17.72 6.38 -9.10
CA ALA A 7 18.28 6.81 -7.82
C ALA A 7 18.27 5.66 -6.79
N PRO A 8 19.44 5.27 -6.25
CA PRO A 8 19.57 3.98 -5.58
C PRO A 8 18.84 3.95 -4.24
N VAL A 9 18.10 2.89 -3.97
CA VAL A 9 17.32 2.67 -2.74
C VAL A 9 17.75 1.38 -2.02
N PRO A 10 17.54 1.25 -0.70
CA PRO A 10 17.86 0.02 0.02
C PRO A 10 17.13 -1.20 -0.56
N LEU A 11 17.84 -2.32 -0.74
CA LEU A 11 17.26 -3.60 -1.17
C LEU A 11 16.18 -4.09 -0.18
N GLY A 12 16.31 -3.76 1.11
CA GLY A 12 15.27 -4.02 2.10
C GLY A 12 13.93 -3.39 1.79
N ARG A 13 13.90 -2.20 1.15
CA ARG A 13 12.66 -1.54 0.72
C ARG A 13 11.99 -2.32 -0.39
N LEU A 14 12.78 -2.75 -1.37
CA LEU A 14 12.30 -3.58 -2.49
C LEU A 14 11.77 -4.93 -1.99
N ALA A 15 12.47 -5.57 -1.05
CA ALA A 15 12.03 -6.84 -0.47
C ALA A 15 10.67 -6.69 0.25
N ALA A 16 10.49 -5.63 1.04
CA ALA A 16 9.22 -5.33 1.69
C ALA A 16 8.09 -5.06 0.68
N PHE A 17 8.37 -4.21 -0.32
CA PHE A 17 7.42 -3.92 -1.40
C PHE A 17 7.00 -5.19 -2.15
N ARG A 18 7.99 -6.03 -2.51
CA ARG A 18 7.80 -7.30 -3.22
C ARG A 18 6.91 -8.27 -2.44
N THR A 19 7.20 -8.48 -1.16
CA THR A 19 6.38 -9.35 -0.30
C THR A 19 4.95 -8.82 -0.22
N LEU A 20 4.76 -7.52 0.01
CA LEU A 20 3.43 -6.92 0.06
C LEU A 20 2.66 -7.13 -1.25
N VAL A 21 3.27 -6.81 -2.40
CA VAL A 21 2.65 -6.93 -3.72
C VAL A 21 2.24 -8.36 -4.02
N TYR A 22 3.10 -9.35 -3.80
CA TYR A 22 2.77 -10.75 -4.11
C TYR A 22 1.76 -11.36 -3.13
N LEU A 23 1.80 -10.98 -1.84
CA LEU A 23 0.73 -11.36 -0.90
C LEU A 23 -0.60 -10.70 -1.27
N PHE A 24 -0.57 -9.46 -1.76
CA PHE A 24 -1.78 -8.82 -2.26
C PHE A 24 -2.33 -9.54 -3.48
N VAL A 25 -1.51 -10.00 -4.43
CA VAL A 25 -1.99 -10.79 -5.57
C VAL A 25 -2.76 -12.04 -5.10
N ILE A 26 -2.28 -12.73 -4.06
CA ILE A 26 -3.01 -13.85 -3.47
C ILE A 26 -4.38 -13.40 -2.93
N GLY A 27 -4.41 -12.33 -2.13
CA GLY A 27 -5.66 -11.77 -1.61
C GLY A 27 -6.61 -11.27 -2.71
N ASP A 28 -6.07 -10.70 -3.78
CA ASP A 28 -6.81 -10.22 -4.94
C ASP A 28 -7.54 -11.36 -5.64
N LEU A 29 -6.88 -12.50 -5.83
CA LEU A 29 -7.49 -13.67 -6.46
C LEU A 29 -8.58 -14.30 -5.60
N LEU A 30 -8.33 -14.39 -4.30
CA LEU A 30 -9.22 -15.08 -3.37
C LEU A 30 -10.44 -14.23 -3.00
N HIS A 31 -10.29 -12.91 -2.89
CA HIS A 31 -11.32 -12.04 -2.32
C HIS A 31 -11.78 -10.93 -3.27
N PHE A 32 -10.87 -10.10 -3.80
CA PHE A 32 -11.24 -8.85 -4.48
C PHE A 32 -11.64 -9.05 -5.95
N THR A 33 -11.10 -10.05 -6.61
CA THR A 33 -11.37 -10.42 -8.01
C THR A 33 -11.85 -11.87 -8.13
N SER A 34 -12.43 -12.42 -7.07
CA SER A 34 -13.00 -13.77 -7.07
C SER A 34 -14.03 -13.97 -8.19
N TRP A 35 -14.73 -12.91 -8.59
CA TRP A 35 -15.67 -12.86 -9.71
C TRP A 35 -15.04 -13.20 -11.07
N VAL A 36 -13.73 -13.01 -11.24
CA VAL A 36 -13.04 -13.37 -12.50
C VAL A 36 -13.08 -14.88 -12.72
N ARG A 37 -13.09 -15.69 -11.65
CA ARG A 37 -13.30 -17.15 -11.77
C ARG A 37 -14.64 -17.50 -12.41
N GLY A 38 -15.69 -16.70 -12.17
CA GLY A 38 -17.00 -16.92 -12.78
C GLY A 38 -17.01 -16.78 -14.30
N HIS A 39 -15.95 -16.20 -14.90
CA HIS A 39 -15.79 -16.18 -16.36
C HIS A 39 -15.51 -17.56 -16.95
N ALA A 40 -15.15 -18.56 -16.13
CA ALA A 40 -15.04 -19.95 -16.55
C ALA A 40 -16.37 -20.47 -17.11
N ASP A 41 -17.50 -19.98 -16.59
CA ASP A 41 -18.83 -20.49 -16.91
C ASP A 41 -19.57 -19.60 -17.94
N LEU A 42 -18.91 -18.56 -18.45
CA LEU A 42 -19.52 -17.64 -19.42
C LEU A 42 -19.41 -18.17 -20.85
N PRO A 43 -20.47 -17.99 -21.68
CA PRO A 43 -20.42 -18.33 -23.09
C PRO A 43 -19.31 -17.54 -23.83
N GLY A 44 -18.62 -18.22 -24.75
CA GLY A 44 -17.53 -17.64 -25.51
C GLY A 44 -17.96 -16.49 -26.44
N GLU A 45 -19.24 -16.43 -26.80
CA GLU A 45 -19.84 -15.38 -27.65
C GLU A 45 -19.84 -14.01 -26.97
N LEU A 46 -19.77 -13.99 -25.63
CA LEU A 46 -19.66 -12.76 -24.84
C LEU A 46 -18.23 -12.26 -24.72
N TYR A 47 -17.24 -13.08 -25.08
CA TYR A 47 -15.83 -12.70 -25.01
C TYR A 47 -15.49 -11.67 -26.09
N ARG A 48 -15.10 -10.47 -25.64
CA ARG A 48 -14.64 -9.37 -26.50
C ARG A 48 -13.22 -8.98 -26.11
N PRO A 49 -12.19 -9.54 -26.78
CA PRO A 49 -10.80 -9.33 -26.39
C PRO A 49 -10.42 -7.84 -26.45
N LEU A 50 -9.66 -7.41 -25.43
CA LEU A 50 -8.95 -6.13 -25.46
C LEU A 50 -7.97 -6.06 -26.63
N LEU A 51 -7.50 -4.86 -26.98
CA LEU A 51 -6.58 -4.65 -28.12
C LEU A 51 -5.39 -5.63 -28.09
N VAL A 52 -4.77 -5.83 -26.92
CA VAL A 52 -3.65 -6.77 -26.76
C VAL A 52 -4.04 -8.19 -27.16
N GLY A 53 -5.23 -8.66 -26.80
CA GLY A 53 -5.73 -9.99 -27.19
C GLY A 53 -6.29 -10.07 -28.62
N ARG A 54 -6.39 -8.95 -29.33
CA ARG A 54 -6.61 -8.93 -30.78
C ARG A 54 -5.32 -8.97 -31.57
N LEU A 55 -4.26 -8.37 -31.03
CA LEU A 55 -2.91 -8.38 -31.65
C LEU A 55 -2.17 -9.68 -31.39
N LEU A 56 -2.31 -10.24 -30.19
CA LEU A 56 -1.85 -11.57 -29.82
C LEU A 56 -3.09 -12.47 -29.78
N PRO A 57 -3.22 -13.47 -30.68
CA PRO A 57 -4.44 -14.26 -30.82
C PRO A 57 -4.62 -15.21 -29.63
N PHE A 58 -4.98 -14.66 -28.47
CA PHE A 58 -5.29 -15.45 -27.28
C PHE A 58 -6.61 -16.19 -27.50
N PRO A 59 -6.68 -17.47 -27.12
CA PRO A 59 -7.92 -18.23 -27.25
C PRO A 59 -9.02 -17.62 -26.37
N THR A 60 -10.27 -17.83 -26.78
CA THR A 60 -11.43 -17.56 -25.92
C THR A 60 -11.25 -18.30 -24.58
N PRO A 61 -11.53 -17.64 -23.43
CA PRO A 61 -11.36 -18.26 -22.12
C PRO A 61 -12.19 -19.54 -21.99
N THR A 62 -11.54 -20.65 -21.68
CA THR A 62 -12.19 -21.92 -21.31
C THR A 62 -12.10 -22.13 -19.80
N PRO A 63 -12.94 -23.00 -19.20
CA PRO A 63 -12.81 -23.35 -17.78
C PRO A 63 -11.39 -23.79 -17.41
N ALA A 64 -10.77 -24.63 -18.24
CA ALA A 64 -9.41 -25.11 -18.02
C ALA A 64 -8.38 -23.96 -18.00
N LEU A 65 -8.50 -22.98 -18.90
CA LEU A 65 -7.61 -21.82 -18.92
C LEU A 65 -7.82 -20.94 -17.68
N VAL A 66 -9.06 -20.62 -17.32
CA VAL A 66 -9.38 -19.75 -16.18
C VAL A 66 -8.88 -20.37 -14.87
N TYR A 67 -9.24 -21.62 -14.59
CA TYR A 67 -8.80 -22.31 -13.38
C TYR A 67 -7.30 -22.62 -13.38
N GLY A 68 -6.72 -22.93 -14.55
CA GLY A 68 -5.29 -23.13 -14.70
C GLY A 68 -4.48 -21.89 -14.39
N VAL A 69 -4.86 -20.73 -14.94
CA VAL A 69 -4.23 -19.43 -14.63
C VAL A 69 -4.39 -19.10 -13.15
N PHE A 70 -5.59 -19.29 -12.58
CA PHE A 70 -5.84 -19.04 -11.16
C PHE A 70 -4.91 -19.85 -10.25
N ALA A 71 -4.83 -21.18 -10.45
CA ALA A 71 -3.99 -22.05 -9.64
C ALA A 71 -2.49 -21.75 -9.83
N ALA A 72 -2.04 -21.60 -11.08
CA ALA A 72 -0.66 -21.28 -11.39
C ALA A 72 -0.24 -19.93 -10.78
N LEU A 73 -1.12 -18.93 -10.85
CA LEU A 73 -0.85 -17.60 -10.32
C LEU A 73 -0.79 -17.60 -8.78
N LEU A 74 -1.66 -18.34 -8.09
CA LEU A 74 -1.58 -18.52 -6.64
C LEU A 74 -0.25 -19.14 -6.21
N LEU A 75 0.15 -20.23 -6.86
CA LEU A 75 1.42 -20.92 -6.56
C LEU A 75 2.62 -20.02 -6.86
N ALA A 76 2.64 -19.38 -8.03
CA ALA A 76 3.71 -18.47 -8.43
C ALA A 76 3.82 -17.28 -7.49
N ALA A 77 2.70 -16.67 -7.07
CA ALA A 77 2.68 -15.56 -6.12
C ALA A 77 3.19 -15.97 -4.74
N ALA A 78 2.81 -17.16 -4.25
CA ALA A 78 3.32 -17.70 -2.99
C ALA A 78 4.85 -17.89 -3.03
N VAL A 79 5.37 -18.48 -4.12
CA VAL A 79 6.83 -18.63 -4.31
C VAL A 79 7.51 -17.27 -4.44
N ALA A 80 6.95 -16.34 -5.21
CA ALA A 80 7.51 -15.02 -5.45
C ALA A 80 7.57 -14.18 -4.16
N ALA A 81 6.56 -14.29 -3.27
CA ALA A 81 6.52 -13.63 -1.97
C ALA A 81 7.69 -14.02 -1.05
N THR A 82 8.27 -15.22 -1.23
CA THR A 82 9.48 -15.66 -0.48
C THR A 82 10.77 -14.97 -0.92
N GLY A 83 10.80 -14.38 -2.12
CA GLY A 83 12.00 -13.76 -2.70
C GLY A 83 13.10 -14.74 -3.13
N ARG A 84 12.84 -16.06 -3.18
CA ARG A 84 13.85 -17.08 -3.55
C ARG A 84 14.15 -17.14 -5.05
N LEU A 85 13.13 -17.07 -5.90
CA LEU A 85 13.24 -17.13 -7.36
C LEU A 85 12.66 -15.86 -7.99
N PRO A 86 13.15 -14.66 -7.66
CA PRO A 86 12.45 -13.41 -7.90
C PRO A 86 12.19 -13.13 -9.38
N ARG A 87 13.13 -13.50 -10.27
CA ARG A 87 12.98 -13.29 -11.72
C ARG A 87 12.00 -14.28 -12.34
N LEU A 88 12.19 -15.58 -12.07
CA LEU A 88 11.36 -16.63 -12.64
C LEU A 88 9.93 -16.59 -12.08
N ALA A 89 9.77 -16.64 -10.76
CA ALA A 89 8.46 -16.59 -10.13
C ALA A 89 7.80 -15.23 -10.32
N GLY A 90 8.56 -14.13 -10.22
CA GLY A 90 8.02 -12.79 -10.48
C GLY A 90 7.58 -12.59 -11.93
N GLY A 91 8.35 -13.09 -12.89
CA GLY A 91 7.99 -13.08 -14.31
C GLY A 91 6.74 -13.91 -14.59
N ALA A 92 6.65 -15.11 -14.00
CA ALA A 92 5.46 -15.93 -14.07
C ALA A 92 4.23 -15.21 -13.52
N VAL A 93 4.33 -14.59 -12.34
CA VAL A 93 3.24 -13.77 -11.77
C VAL A 93 2.87 -12.62 -12.69
N ALA A 94 3.83 -11.88 -13.24
CA ALA A 94 3.55 -10.75 -14.12
C ALA A 94 2.75 -11.18 -15.38
N LEU A 95 3.17 -12.26 -16.04
CA LEU A 95 2.50 -12.77 -17.24
C LEU A 95 1.13 -13.38 -16.92
N LEU A 96 1.04 -14.19 -15.86
CA LEU A 96 -0.21 -14.82 -15.43
C LEU A 96 -1.22 -13.79 -14.92
N TYR A 97 -0.80 -12.77 -14.17
CA TYR A 97 -1.67 -11.69 -13.72
C TYR A 97 -2.13 -10.80 -14.88
N LEU A 98 -1.27 -10.56 -15.88
CA LEU A 98 -1.68 -9.92 -17.12
C LEU A 98 -2.78 -10.74 -17.82
N GLN A 99 -2.58 -12.05 -18.00
CA GLN A 99 -3.59 -12.93 -18.59
C GLN A 99 -4.89 -12.91 -17.77
N TRP A 100 -4.80 -12.96 -16.44
CA TRP A 100 -5.93 -12.85 -15.53
C TRP A 100 -6.73 -11.57 -15.76
N MET A 101 -6.06 -10.44 -15.93
CA MET A 101 -6.69 -9.14 -16.21
C MET A 101 -7.25 -9.05 -17.64
N LEU A 102 -6.60 -9.66 -18.63
CA LEU A 102 -7.14 -9.75 -19.99
C LEU A 102 -8.47 -10.52 -20.00
N ILE A 103 -8.56 -11.63 -19.28
CA ILE A 103 -9.82 -12.38 -19.11
C ILE A 103 -10.86 -11.51 -18.40
N ALA A 104 -10.50 -10.95 -17.23
CA ALA A 104 -11.40 -10.16 -16.39
C ALA A 104 -12.05 -8.98 -17.13
N MET A 105 -11.30 -8.33 -18.02
CA MET A 105 -11.73 -7.07 -18.65
C MET A 105 -12.30 -7.24 -20.06
N SER A 106 -12.41 -8.47 -20.57
CA SER A 106 -12.92 -8.77 -21.91
C SER A 106 -14.44 -9.01 -21.97
N TYR A 107 -15.16 -8.74 -20.87
CA TYR A 107 -16.62 -8.95 -20.75
C TYR A 107 -17.36 -7.66 -20.36
N GLY A 108 -16.87 -6.52 -20.84
CA GLY A 108 -17.58 -5.23 -20.74
C GLY A 108 -17.29 -4.38 -19.50
N LYS A 109 -16.42 -4.84 -18.60
CA LYS A 109 -15.89 -4.04 -17.48
C LYS A 109 -14.41 -3.77 -17.71
N VAL A 110 -13.99 -2.50 -17.61
CA VAL A 110 -12.57 -2.13 -17.69
C VAL A 110 -12.23 -1.25 -16.49
N ASP A 111 -11.40 -1.76 -15.58
CA ASP A 111 -10.96 -1.05 -14.39
C ASP A 111 -9.49 -0.60 -14.52
N HIS A 112 -9.21 0.68 -14.26
CA HIS A 112 -7.89 1.29 -14.42
C HIS A 112 -7.00 1.20 -13.16
N ASP A 113 -7.56 0.85 -12.01
CA ASP A 113 -6.88 0.80 -10.71
C ASP A 113 -5.82 -0.32 -10.61
N ARG A 114 -5.87 -1.31 -11.51
CA ARG A 114 -4.84 -2.37 -11.59
C ARG A 114 -3.60 -1.96 -12.39
N PHE A 115 -3.60 -0.82 -13.08
CA PHE A 115 -2.48 -0.40 -13.93
C PHE A 115 -1.16 -0.30 -13.15
N GLY A 116 -1.17 0.39 -12.00
CA GLY A 116 0.01 0.51 -11.14
C GLY A 116 0.54 -0.83 -10.65
N LEU A 117 -0.36 -1.77 -10.32
CA LEU A 117 0.00 -3.12 -9.88
C LEU A 117 0.61 -3.95 -11.02
N LEU A 118 0.03 -3.91 -12.23
CA LEU A 118 0.57 -4.58 -13.41
C LEU A 118 2.00 -4.12 -13.71
N VAL A 119 2.23 -2.80 -13.68
CA VAL A 119 3.59 -2.26 -13.85
C VAL A 119 4.50 -2.72 -12.71
N ALA A 120 4.05 -2.68 -11.46
CA ALA A 120 4.82 -3.18 -10.32
C ALA A 120 5.26 -4.65 -10.50
N LEU A 121 4.35 -5.53 -10.91
CA LEU A 121 4.65 -6.94 -11.13
C LEU A 121 5.70 -7.15 -12.23
N ALA A 122 5.56 -6.42 -13.35
CA ALA A 122 6.50 -6.49 -14.47
C ALA A 122 7.91 -6.02 -14.06
N VAL A 123 8.02 -4.88 -13.37
CA VAL A 123 9.32 -4.30 -13.00
C VAL A 123 9.97 -5.05 -11.82
N LEU A 124 9.18 -5.62 -10.91
CA LEU A 124 9.71 -6.42 -9.80
C LEU A 124 10.43 -7.69 -10.27
N ALA A 125 10.00 -8.24 -11.41
CA ALA A 125 10.58 -9.42 -12.04
C ALA A 125 11.96 -9.16 -12.65
N THR A 126 12.35 -7.91 -12.91
CA THR A 126 13.67 -7.58 -13.49
C THR A 126 14.79 -7.55 -12.44
N VAL A 127 14.42 -7.27 -11.18
CA VAL A 127 15.38 -7.09 -10.08
C VAL A 127 15.67 -8.43 -9.40
N GLY A 128 16.94 -8.68 -9.08
CA GLY A 128 17.42 -9.90 -8.44
C GLY A 128 16.96 -10.10 -6.99
N ARG A 129 17.73 -10.92 -6.26
CA ARG A 129 17.45 -11.23 -4.85
C ARG A 129 17.60 -9.98 -3.99
N ALA A 130 16.66 -9.82 -3.07
CA ALA A 130 16.64 -8.75 -2.08
C ALA A 130 16.14 -9.34 -0.75
N ARG A 131 16.70 -8.92 0.38
CA ARG A 131 16.34 -9.42 1.70
C ARG A 131 15.74 -8.31 2.54
N HIS A 132 14.76 -8.65 3.38
CA HIS A 132 14.19 -7.71 4.35
C HIS A 132 15.29 -7.16 5.27
N GLY A 133 15.29 -5.85 5.48
CA GLY A 133 16.27 -5.16 6.31
C GLY A 133 17.66 -4.93 5.68
N ASP A 134 17.88 -5.36 4.44
CA ASP A 134 19.15 -5.16 3.72
C ASP A 134 19.39 -3.67 3.42
N PRO A 135 20.47 -3.05 3.96
CA PRO A 135 20.76 -1.64 3.77
C PRO A 135 21.43 -1.34 2.42
N THR A 136 21.88 -2.37 1.69
CA THR A 136 22.60 -2.21 0.41
C THR A 136 21.74 -1.45 -0.59
N ARG A 137 22.29 -0.37 -1.16
CA ARG A 137 21.54 0.46 -2.12
C ARG A 137 21.70 -0.08 -3.53
N SER A 138 20.60 -0.11 -4.28
CA SER A 138 20.56 -0.63 -5.65
C SER A 138 19.83 0.32 -6.58
N GLU A 139 20.43 0.59 -7.73
CA GLU A 139 19.81 1.38 -8.81
C GLU A 139 18.66 0.63 -9.49
N ALA A 140 18.79 -0.69 -9.67
CA ALA A 140 17.73 -1.53 -10.22
C ALA A 140 16.48 -1.52 -9.31
N ALA A 141 16.68 -1.55 -7.99
CA ALA A 141 15.60 -1.37 -7.03
C ALA A 141 14.98 0.03 -7.11
N GLY A 142 15.81 1.07 -7.28
CA GLY A 142 15.36 2.44 -7.47
C GLY A 142 14.46 2.57 -8.70
N TRP A 143 14.93 2.05 -9.83
CA TRP A 143 14.19 2.00 -11.10
C TRP A 143 12.85 1.30 -10.96
N ALA A 144 12.80 0.11 -10.35
CA ALA A 144 11.56 -0.63 -10.17
C ALA A 144 10.53 0.18 -9.35
N LEU A 145 10.94 0.76 -8.22
CA LEU A 145 10.04 1.59 -7.41
C LEU A 145 9.61 2.86 -8.15
N ARG A 146 10.51 3.55 -8.87
CA ARG A 146 10.16 4.76 -9.62
C ARG A 146 9.22 4.47 -10.79
N ALA A 147 9.42 3.35 -11.50
CA ALA A 147 8.51 2.92 -12.56
C ALA A 147 7.11 2.64 -12.01
N THR A 148 7.00 1.98 -10.86
CA THR A 148 5.71 1.82 -10.17
C THR A 148 5.09 3.16 -9.77
N GLN A 149 5.88 4.07 -9.19
CA GLN A 149 5.39 5.40 -8.80
C GLN A 149 4.87 6.20 -10.00
N LEU A 150 5.58 6.14 -11.14
CA LEU A 150 5.15 6.74 -12.40
C LEU A 150 3.81 6.16 -12.85
N ALA A 151 3.63 4.83 -12.74
CA ALA A 151 2.36 4.19 -13.08
C ALA A 151 1.23 4.63 -12.14
N VAL A 152 1.48 4.75 -10.84
CA VAL A 152 0.51 5.27 -9.85
C VAL A 152 0.09 6.69 -10.20
N VAL A 153 1.04 7.58 -10.46
CA VAL A 153 0.75 8.97 -10.85
C VAL A 153 0.00 9.02 -12.18
N ALA A 154 0.41 8.21 -13.15
CA ALA A 154 -0.26 8.10 -14.43
C ALA A 154 -1.70 7.61 -14.29
N THR A 155 -2.00 6.68 -13.37
CA THR A 155 -3.38 6.27 -13.09
C THR A 155 -4.25 7.46 -12.70
N TYR A 156 -3.80 8.30 -11.76
CA TYR A 156 -4.56 9.49 -11.37
C TYR A 156 -4.66 10.50 -12.52
N PHE A 157 -3.53 10.91 -13.07
CA PHE A 157 -3.47 11.94 -14.09
C PHE A 157 -4.29 11.57 -15.33
N LEU A 158 -4.11 10.36 -15.85
CA LEU A 158 -4.83 9.89 -17.03
C LEU A 158 -6.31 9.63 -16.76
N ALA A 159 -6.68 9.26 -15.52
CA ALA A 159 -8.09 9.15 -15.14
C ALA A 159 -8.78 10.52 -15.21
N SER A 160 -8.17 11.58 -14.68
CA SER A 160 -8.74 12.94 -14.76
C SER A 160 -8.72 13.50 -16.17
N TRP A 161 -7.63 13.26 -16.90
CA TRP A 161 -7.56 13.60 -18.32
C TRP A 161 -8.68 12.91 -19.12
N ALA A 162 -8.96 11.64 -18.86
CA ALA A 162 -10.07 10.93 -19.51
C ALA A 162 -11.43 11.53 -19.15
N LYS A 163 -11.66 11.91 -17.88
CA LYS A 163 -12.88 12.61 -17.45
C LYS A 163 -13.10 13.88 -18.26
N LEU A 164 -12.08 14.72 -18.37
CA LEU A 164 -12.17 15.99 -19.12
C LEU A 164 -12.26 15.78 -20.63
N ARG A 165 -11.49 14.81 -21.18
CA ARG A 165 -11.47 14.53 -22.62
C ARG A 165 -12.81 14.02 -23.13
N TYR A 166 -13.48 13.14 -22.38
CA TYR A 166 -14.72 12.49 -22.83
C TYR A 166 -15.98 13.13 -22.25
N GLY A 167 -15.90 13.76 -21.08
CA GLY A 167 -17.03 14.41 -20.41
C GLY A 167 -17.01 15.95 -20.45
N GLY A 168 -15.93 16.56 -20.96
CA GLY A 168 -15.76 18.02 -20.94
C GLY A 168 -15.60 18.58 -19.53
N LEU A 169 -15.71 19.92 -19.42
CA LEU A 169 -15.76 20.60 -18.11
C LEU A 169 -17.05 20.25 -17.35
N ASP A 170 -18.13 19.93 -18.07
CA ASP A 170 -19.42 19.55 -17.50
C ASP A 170 -19.33 18.30 -16.62
N TRP A 171 -18.30 17.46 -16.79
CA TRP A 171 -18.04 16.34 -15.87
C TRP A 171 -17.98 16.79 -14.40
N ILE A 172 -17.38 17.95 -14.14
CA ILE A 172 -17.18 18.51 -12.79
C ILE A 172 -18.51 18.85 -12.11
N THR A 173 -19.51 19.29 -12.88
CA THR A 173 -20.83 19.68 -12.38
C THR A 173 -21.91 18.65 -12.69
N SER A 174 -21.54 17.50 -13.27
CA SER A 174 -22.45 16.44 -13.67
C SER A 174 -23.03 15.66 -12.49
N ALA A 175 -24.01 14.79 -12.78
CA ALA A 175 -24.58 13.86 -11.81
C ALA A 175 -23.73 12.60 -11.57
N THR A 176 -22.44 12.58 -11.93
CA THR A 176 -21.60 11.36 -11.88
C THR A 176 -21.48 10.80 -10.47
N LEU A 177 -21.15 11.63 -9.46
CA LEU A 177 -21.10 11.15 -8.07
C LEU A 177 -22.49 10.76 -7.54
N THR A 178 -23.54 11.52 -7.88
CA THR A 178 -24.92 11.18 -7.52
C THR A 178 -25.29 9.79 -8.04
N TRP A 179 -25.00 9.49 -9.30
CA TRP A 179 -25.27 8.19 -9.91
C TRP A 179 -24.45 7.07 -9.26
N ALA A 180 -23.18 7.33 -8.93
CA ALA A 180 -22.34 6.38 -8.23
C ALA A 180 -22.91 6.04 -6.84
N ILE A 181 -23.41 7.04 -6.10
CA ILE A 181 -24.08 6.84 -4.81
C ILE A 181 -25.38 6.07 -4.97
N ILE A 182 -26.26 6.44 -5.90
CA ILE A 182 -27.53 5.71 -6.11
C ILE A 182 -27.27 4.23 -6.41
N ARG A 183 -26.21 3.91 -7.15
CA ARG A 183 -25.90 2.53 -7.54
C ARG A 183 -25.18 1.72 -6.46
N ARG A 184 -24.37 2.35 -5.60
CA ARG A 184 -23.39 1.67 -4.72
C ARG A 184 -23.24 2.28 -3.33
N GLY A 185 -24.14 3.20 -2.99
CA GLY A 185 -24.06 4.06 -1.83
C GLY A 185 -24.11 3.31 -0.51
N THR A 186 -23.64 3.99 0.52
CA THR A 186 -23.80 3.60 1.92
C THR A 186 -24.56 4.70 2.65
N VAL A 187 -24.80 4.53 3.95
CA VAL A 187 -25.34 5.59 4.82
C VAL A 187 -24.56 6.92 4.69
N LEU A 188 -23.23 6.86 4.52
CA LEU A 188 -22.43 8.05 4.29
C LEU A 188 -22.70 8.66 2.89
N GLY A 189 -22.79 7.82 1.86
CA GLY A 189 -23.15 8.25 0.51
C GLY A 189 -24.53 8.92 0.46
N ASP A 190 -25.53 8.29 1.09
CA ASP A 190 -26.90 8.80 1.14
C ASP A 190 -26.98 10.14 1.88
N ALA A 191 -26.22 10.31 2.97
CA ALA A 191 -26.11 11.60 3.65
C ALA A 191 -25.53 12.69 2.74
N LEU A 192 -24.58 12.36 1.87
CA LEU A 192 -24.00 13.32 0.91
C LEU A 192 -25.00 13.75 -0.19
N LEU A 193 -26.01 12.93 -0.51
CA LEU A 193 -27.07 13.34 -1.45
C LEU A 193 -27.88 14.53 -0.93
N GLY A 194 -27.96 14.71 0.38
CA GLY A 194 -28.58 15.87 1.01
C GLY A 194 -27.78 17.18 0.82
N ALA A 195 -26.55 17.12 0.31
CA ALA A 195 -25.69 18.27 0.09
C ALA A 195 -25.08 18.28 -1.33
N PRO A 196 -25.87 18.59 -2.38
CA PRO A 196 -25.42 18.54 -3.78
C PRO A 196 -24.16 19.36 -4.07
N TRP A 197 -24.00 20.50 -3.40
CA TRP A 197 -22.81 21.35 -3.55
C TRP A 197 -21.53 20.65 -3.07
N LEU A 198 -21.60 19.78 -2.06
CA LEU A 198 -20.45 18.97 -1.63
C LEU A 198 -20.08 17.92 -2.68
N LEU A 199 -21.05 17.39 -3.43
CA LEU A 199 -20.77 16.47 -4.54
C LEU A 199 -20.06 17.19 -5.69
N ILE A 200 -20.52 18.40 -6.04
CA ILE A 200 -19.85 19.21 -7.07
C ILE A 200 -18.44 19.61 -6.62
N ALA A 201 -18.28 20.11 -5.39
CA ALA A 201 -16.97 20.43 -4.83
C ALA A 201 -16.06 19.19 -4.77
N GLY A 202 -16.62 18.02 -4.44
CA GLY A 202 -15.93 16.74 -4.47
C GLY A 202 -15.43 16.37 -5.87
N GLN A 203 -16.27 16.51 -6.91
CA GLN A 203 -15.88 16.27 -8.31
C GLN A 203 -14.76 17.22 -8.76
N ALA A 204 -14.88 18.51 -8.43
CA ALA A 204 -13.84 19.49 -8.69
C ALA A 204 -12.53 19.13 -7.98
N GLY A 205 -12.61 18.73 -6.71
CA GLY A 205 -11.48 18.27 -5.91
C GLY A 205 -10.81 17.03 -6.51
N ILE A 206 -11.60 16.03 -6.93
CA ILE A 206 -11.13 14.83 -7.62
C ILE A 206 -10.33 15.20 -8.86
N VAL A 207 -10.93 15.99 -9.76
CA VAL A 207 -10.25 16.41 -11.00
C VAL A 207 -8.96 17.16 -10.69
N ALA A 208 -8.99 18.09 -9.73
CA ALA A 208 -7.85 18.91 -9.37
C ALA A 208 -6.69 18.08 -8.81
N PHE A 209 -6.89 17.27 -7.76
CA PHE A 209 -5.76 16.53 -7.17
C PHE A 209 -5.24 15.45 -8.12
N GLU A 210 -6.10 14.86 -8.95
CA GLU A 210 -5.69 13.86 -9.94
C GLU A 210 -4.80 14.50 -11.03
N LEU A 211 -5.18 15.68 -11.55
CA LEU A 211 -4.35 16.43 -12.51
C LEU A 211 -3.04 16.91 -11.90
N LEU A 212 -3.06 17.29 -10.62
CA LEU A 212 -1.89 17.76 -9.88
C LEU A 212 -1.03 16.61 -9.34
N SER A 213 -1.42 15.35 -9.51
CA SER A 213 -0.65 14.19 -9.04
C SER A 213 0.81 14.14 -9.51
N PRO A 214 1.23 14.64 -10.69
CA PRO A 214 2.65 14.71 -11.06
C PRO A 214 3.49 15.56 -10.11
N LEU A 215 2.89 16.51 -9.38
CA LEU A 215 3.60 17.33 -8.41
C LEU A 215 4.19 16.50 -7.26
N LEU A 216 3.68 15.29 -6.99
CA LEU A 216 4.25 14.35 -6.01
C LEU A 216 5.76 14.15 -6.17
N PHE A 217 6.28 14.22 -7.40
CA PHE A 217 7.70 14.02 -7.68
C PHE A 217 8.59 15.20 -7.30
N VAL A 218 8.04 16.42 -7.29
CA VAL A 218 8.78 17.64 -6.93
C VAL A 218 8.53 18.07 -5.47
N LEU A 219 7.53 17.51 -4.80
CA LEU A 219 7.30 17.74 -3.38
C LEU A 219 8.49 17.27 -2.52
N ARG A 220 8.81 18.08 -1.51
CA ARG A 220 9.72 17.70 -0.43
C ARG A 220 9.16 16.48 0.31
N GLU A 221 10.03 15.65 0.88
CA GLU A 221 9.67 14.36 1.49
C GLU A 221 8.49 14.45 2.48
N ARG A 222 8.51 15.41 3.41
CA ARG A 222 7.41 15.60 4.38
C ARG A 222 6.05 15.84 3.72
N TRP A 223 6.02 16.66 2.67
CA TRP A 223 4.80 17.02 1.95
C TRP A 223 4.36 15.90 1.01
N ARG A 224 5.31 15.12 0.48
CA ARG A 224 5.00 13.91 -0.28
C ARG A 224 4.28 12.88 0.59
N TYR A 225 4.72 12.66 1.83
CA TYR A 225 4.02 11.75 2.74
C TYR A 225 2.64 12.27 3.14
N ALA A 226 2.49 13.57 3.40
CA ALA A 226 1.18 14.18 3.63
C ALA A 226 0.25 13.98 2.42
N ALA A 227 0.74 14.22 1.20
CA ALA A 227 -0.03 14.02 -0.03
C ALA A 227 -0.40 12.54 -0.26
N VAL A 228 0.52 11.59 -0.03
CA VAL A 228 0.21 10.15 -0.09
C VAL A 228 -0.84 9.79 0.97
N GLY A 229 -0.72 10.31 2.19
CA GLY A 229 -1.72 10.14 3.25
C GLY A 229 -3.11 10.65 2.82
N PHE A 230 -3.16 11.86 2.25
CA PHE A 230 -4.38 12.42 1.68
C PHE A 230 -4.99 11.50 0.60
N LEU A 231 -4.18 10.94 -0.31
CA LEU A 231 -4.66 10.02 -1.33
C LEU A 231 -5.22 8.71 -0.74
N TYR A 232 -4.60 8.17 0.32
CA TYR A 232 -5.19 7.04 1.06
C TYR A 232 -6.53 7.42 1.69
N SER A 233 -6.63 8.60 2.32
CA SER A 233 -7.88 9.09 2.91
C SER A 233 -8.97 9.30 1.86
N PHE A 234 -8.63 9.81 0.68
CA PHE A 234 -9.56 9.94 -0.44
C PHE A 234 -10.17 8.59 -0.83
N HIS A 235 -9.34 7.55 -0.98
CA HIS A 235 -9.81 6.21 -1.32
C HIS A 235 -10.63 5.58 -0.19
N LEU A 236 -10.27 5.85 1.07
CA LEU A 236 -11.04 5.41 2.22
C LEU A 236 -12.44 6.05 2.23
N VAL A 237 -12.53 7.35 1.99
CA VAL A 237 -13.82 8.06 1.90
C VAL A 237 -14.62 7.57 0.70
N SER A 238 -13.97 7.35 -0.45
CA SER A 238 -14.63 6.79 -1.64
C SER A 238 -15.20 5.39 -1.37
N PHE A 239 -14.43 4.52 -0.72
CA PHE A 239 -14.93 3.20 -0.33
C PHE A 239 -16.06 3.30 0.70
N ALA A 240 -15.92 4.17 1.69
CA ALA A 240 -16.94 4.38 2.71
C ALA A 240 -18.24 4.95 2.12
N ALA A 241 -18.18 5.79 1.09
CA ALA A 241 -19.35 6.43 0.48
C ALA A 241 -20.03 5.56 -0.60
N ILE A 242 -19.25 4.89 -1.45
CA ILE A 242 -19.76 4.21 -2.67
C ILE A 242 -19.21 2.79 -2.87
N THR A 243 -18.60 2.18 -1.86
CA THR A 243 -18.10 0.80 -1.85
C THR A 243 -17.13 0.42 -2.98
N ILE A 244 -16.57 1.41 -3.69
CA ILE A 244 -15.55 1.19 -4.72
C ILE A 244 -14.19 1.06 -4.04
N SER A 245 -13.53 -0.07 -4.28
CA SER A 245 -12.20 -0.36 -3.76
C SER A 245 -11.13 -0.15 -4.84
N PHE A 246 -10.08 0.57 -4.48
CA PHE A 246 -8.87 0.81 -5.28
C PHE A 246 -7.65 0.12 -4.64
N LEU A 247 -7.84 -0.97 -3.91
CA LEU A 247 -6.75 -1.66 -3.18
C LEU A 247 -5.52 -2.00 -4.05
N PRO A 248 -5.65 -2.49 -5.31
CA PRO A 248 -4.48 -2.72 -6.17
C PRO A 248 -3.64 -1.46 -6.37
N HIS A 249 -4.31 -0.33 -6.60
CA HIS A 249 -3.68 0.97 -6.76
C HIS A 249 -3.01 1.44 -5.45
N LEU A 250 -3.70 1.28 -4.31
CA LEU A 250 -3.16 1.61 -2.99
C LEU A 250 -1.94 0.77 -2.63
N VAL A 251 -1.90 -0.50 -3.02
CA VAL A 251 -0.72 -1.37 -2.83
C VAL A 251 0.44 -0.88 -3.67
N ALA A 252 0.23 -0.57 -4.96
CA ALA A 252 1.26 0.02 -5.80
C ALA A 252 1.76 1.38 -5.25
N MET A 253 0.87 2.20 -4.67
CA MET A 253 1.19 3.49 -4.06
C MET A 253 2.11 3.38 -2.84
N THR A 254 2.18 2.21 -2.19
CA THR A 254 3.18 1.99 -1.12
C THR A 254 4.63 2.10 -1.60
N SER A 255 4.88 2.07 -2.91
CA SER A 255 6.19 2.35 -3.51
C SER A 255 6.72 3.76 -3.16
N PHE A 256 5.86 4.70 -2.76
CA PHE A 256 6.27 6.01 -2.25
C PHE A 256 6.75 5.99 -0.79
N LEU A 257 6.44 4.93 -0.04
CA LEU A 257 6.69 4.83 1.40
C LEU A 257 8.06 4.20 1.71
N PRO A 258 8.68 4.56 2.84
CA PRO A 258 9.94 3.97 3.28
C PRO A 258 9.69 2.61 3.96
N LEU A 259 9.27 1.62 3.17
CA LEU A 259 8.82 0.31 3.67
C LEU A 259 9.88 -0.45 4.48
N GLU A 260 11.17 -0.21 4.24
CA GLU A 260 12.27 -0.76 5.03
C GLU A 260 12.28 -0.33 6.50
N ARG A 261 11.57 0.77 6.83
CA ARG A 261 11.41 1.25 8.21
C ARG A 261 10.28 0.53 8.96
N VAL A 262 9.39 -0.16 8.25
CA VAL A 262 8.24 -0.86 8.84
C VAL A 262 8.67 -2.28 9.22
N ARG A 263 8.80 -2.55 10.53
CA ARG A 263 9.27 -3.84 11.06
C ARG A 263 8.23 -4.50 11.97
N PRO A 264 7.11 -5.00 11.40
CA PRO A 264 5.96 -5.45 12.18
C PRO A 264 6.30 -6.66 13.06
N VAL A 265 7.13 -7.58 12.56
CA VAL A 265 7.59 -8.74 13.34
C VAL A 265 8.41 -8.32 14.56
N GLU A 266 9.24 -7.28 14.45
CA GLU A 266 9.99 -6.76 15.59
C GLU A 266 9.09 -6.00 16.57
N TRP A 267 8.08 -5.29 16.09
CA TRP A 267 7.08 -4.63 16.94
C TRP A 267 6.30 -5.66 17.75
N VAL A 268 5.82 -6.73 17.10
CA VAL A 268 5.14 -7.85 17.76
C VAL A 268 6.08 -8.53 18.75
N ARG A 269 7.30 -8.91 18.34
CA ARG A 269 8.29 -9.52 19.26
C ARG A 269 8.61 -8.64 20.47
N ARG A 270 8.72 -7.31 20.29
CA ARG A 270 8.91 -6.36 21.39
C ARG A 270 7.71 -6.32 22.32
N TRP A 271 6.50 -6.30 21.78
CA TRP A 271 5.26 -6.34 22.57
C TRP A 271 5.13 -7.63 23.38
N TRP A 272 5.41 -8.79 22.76
CA TRP A 272 5.42 -10.08 23.44
C TRP A 272 6.49 -10.16 24.54
N ARG A 273 7.69 -9.61 24.31
CA ARG A 273 8.74 -9.53 25.34
C ARG A 273 8.33 -8.63 26.51
N ARG A 274 7.76 -7.45 26.24
CA ARG A 274 7.25 -6.54 27.28
C ARG A 274 6.17 -7.19 28.14
N ARG A 275 5.25 -7.96 27.54
CA ARG A 275 4.23 -8.72 28.29
C ARG A 275 4.83 -9.82 29.17
N ARG A 276 5.87 -10.51 28.71
CA ARG A 276 6.56 -11.53 29.53
C ARG A 276 7.37 -10.90 30.67
N SER A 277 8.03 -9.77 30.44
CA SER A 277 8.81 -9.06 31.46
C SER A 277 7.94 -8.32 32.48
N GLY A 278 6.74 -7.87 32.08
CA GLY A 278 5.79 -7.20 32.98
C GLY A 278 5.04 -8.11 33.96
N GLY A 279 5.11 -9.44 33.78
CA GLY A 279 4.50 -10.43 34.68
C GLY A 279 5.44 -11.02 35.74
N ALA A 280 6.76 -10.83 35.60
CA ALA A 280 7.75 -11.44 36.48
C ALA A 280 8.31 -10.49 37.56
N GLY A 281 8.01 -9.19 37.50
CA GLY A 281 8.64 -8.17 38.35
C GLY A 281 7.90 -7.80 39.65
N GLN A 282 6.75 -8.39 39.96
CA GLN A 282 5.91 -7.96 41.10
C GLN A 282 5.73 -9.01 42.22
N ARG A 283 6.49 -10.12 42.22
CA ARG A 283 6.44 -11.15 43.28
C ARG A 283 7.77 -11.46 43.96
N ALA A 284 8.76 -10.58 43.86
CA ALA A 284 10.00 -10.69 44.63
C ALA A 284 10.24 -9.39 45.42
N GLY A 285 9.38 -9.16 46.42
CA GLY A 285 9.47 -8.06 47.37
C GLY A 285 8.72 -8.39 48.65
N GLY A 286 8.78 -9.66 49.07
CA GLY A 286 8.22 -10.12 50.34
C GLY A 286 9.22 -9.83 51.47
N GLY A 287 8.95 -8.74 52.19
CA GLY A 287 9.31 -8.44 53.58
C GLY A 287 10.60 -9.02 54.16
N ALA A 288 11.67 -8.23 54.18
CA ALA A 288 12.63 -8.27 55.28
C ALA A 288 12.17 -7.30 56.38
N ALA A 289 12.16 -7.80 57.60
CA ALA A 289 11.64 -7.17 58.80
C ALA A 289 12.40 -5.90 59.22
N GLY A 290 11.67 -5.00 59.88
CA GLY A 290 12.21 -4.12 60.92
C GLY A 290 12.98 -2.88 60.47
N GLN A 291 12.24 -1.80 60.14
CA GLN A 291 12.74 -0.43 60.27
C GLN A 291 11.62 0.43 60.87
N PRO A 292 11.83 1.11 62.01
CA PRO A 292 10.83 2.03 62.58
C PRO A 292 10.68 3.26 61.69
N VAL A 293 9.44 3.73 61.55
CA VAL A 293 9.09 4.98 60.86
C VAL A 293 9.59 6.17 61.69
N PRO A 294 10.31 7.15 61.11
CA PRO A 294 10.72 8.35 61.84
C PRO A 294 9.51 9.25 62.11
N VAL A 295 9.34 9.65 63.37
CA VAL A 295 8.41 10.71 63.78
C VAL A 295 9.04 12.07 63.39
N PRO A 296 8.28 13.04 62.85
CA PRO A 296 8.82 14.35 62.51
C PRO A 296 9.31 15.09 63.77
N GLY A 297 10.61 15.40 63.87
CA GLY A 297 11.13 16.20 64.98
C GLY A 297 12.63 16.11 65.28
N ASP A 298 13.37 15.12 64.77
CA ASP A 298 14.79 14.99 65.14
C ASP A 298 15.75 15.81 64.25
N PRO A 299 16.77 16.47 64.83
CA PRO A 299 17.75 17.25 64.09
C PRO A 299 18.73 16.34 63.32
N PRO A 300 19.35 16.84 62.22
CA PRO A 300 20.16 16.02 61.35
C PRO A 300 21.44 15.55 62.04
N VAL A 301 21.63 14.22 62.05
CA VAL A 301 22.88 13.58 62.47
C VAL A 301 23.95 13.87 61.41
N ARG A 302 24.97 14.67 61.77
CA ARG A 302 26.17 14.87 60.96
C ARG A 302 27.02 13.59 60.98
N GLY A 303 27.34 13.07 59.81
CA GLY A 303 28.24 11.93 59.65
C GLY A 303 29.69 12.25 60.07
N PRO A 304 30.46 11.25 60.50
CA PRO A 304 31.84 11.44 60.91
C PRO A 304 32.72 11.61 59.65
N GLY A 305 33.14 12.84 59.35
CA GLY A 305 34.02 13.06 58.20
C GLY A 305 34.44 14.48 57.84
N GLU A 306 33.84 15.54 58.37
CA GLU A 306 34.24 16.90 58.01
C GLU A 306 35.15 17.55 59.07
N ARG A 307 36.48 17.40 58.84
CA ARG A 307 37.51 18.32 59.34
C ARG A 307 38.14 19.02 58.15
N ALA A 308 38.05 20.35 58.10
CA ALA A 308 38.98 21.27 57.43
C ALA A 308 38.41 22.70 57.59
N HIS A 309 39.16 23.78 57.75
CA HIS A 309 40.55 24.04 58.12
C HIS A 309 40.54 25.55 58.42
N ARG A 310 41.16 25.97 59.53
CA ARG A 310 41.43 27.40 59.75
C ARG A 310 42.54 27.85 58.79
N ALA A 311 42.35 29.00 58.15
CA ALA A 311 43.41 29.85 57.65
C ALA A 311 43.01 31.30 57.99
N ASP A 312 43.77 31.90 58.91
CA ASP A 312 43.79 33.34 59.15
C ASP A 312 44.88 33.97 58.26
N PRO A 313 44.84 35.30 58.04
CA PRO A 313 45.55 35.97 56.97
C PRO A 313 46.98 36.37 57.38
N GLN A 314 47.93 36.22 56.45
CA GLN A 314 48.95 37.19 56.01
C GLN A 314 49.95 36.50 55.06
#